data_AF-A0A9E5FH67-F1
#
_entry.id   AF-A0A9E5FH67-F1
#
_cell.length_a   1.000
_cell.length_b   1.000
_cell.length_c   1.000
_cell.angle_alpha   90.00
_cell.angle_beta   90.00
_cell.angle_gamma   90.00
#
_symmetry.space_group_name_H-M   'P 1'
#
loop_
_entity.id
_entity.type
_entity.pdbx_description
1 polymer ?
#
loop_
_entity_poly.entity_id
_entity_poly.type
_entity_poly.pdbx_seq_one_letter_code
_entity_poly.pdbx_strand_id
1 'polypeptide(L)'
;MLGKEETVAGKVGILLLQLGTPDAPTAWAVRRYLGQFLSDPRVVDWPKWIWRPVLNAIILTFRPAKSAAKYKLIWDETTGSPLMMHSKRQVELL
;
A
#
# COMPACT_ATOMS: atom_id res chain seq x y z
N MET A 1 -42.16 -13.66 28.51
CA MET A 1 -41.23 -14.42 27.65
C MET A 1 -40.17 -13.44 27.14
N LEU A 2 -39.21 -13.06 27.99
CA LEU A 2 -38.09 -12.19 27.61
C LEU A 2 -36.95 -13.12 27.17
N GLY A 3 -36.71 -13.21 25.86
CA GLY A 3 -35.54 -13.90 25.32
C GLY A 3 -34.30 -13.16 25.76
N LYS A 4 -33.44 -13.81 26.56
CA LYS A 4 -32.10 -13.32 26.85
C LYS A 4 -31.36 -13.16 25.52
N GLU A 5 -30.91 -11.95 25.20
CA GLU A 5 -29.87 -11.76 24.20
C GLU A 5 -28.61 -12.48 24.69
N GLU A 6 -28.27 -13.60 24.07
CA GLU A 6 -26.95 -14.18 24.23
C GLU A 6 -25.94 -13.26 23.50
N THR A 7 -25.32 -12.35 24.24
CA THR A 7 -24.11 -11.69 23.77
C THR A 7 -23.01 -12.75 23.69
N VAL A 8 -22.77 -13.27 22.50
CA VAL A 8 -21.59 -14.09 22.22
C VAL A 8 -20.38 -13.18 22.40
N ALA A 9 -19.73 -13.26 23.57
CA ALA A 9 -18.46 -12.59 23.84
C ALA A 9 -17.35 -13.29 23.03
N GLY A 10 -17.37 -13.10 21.71
CA GLY A 10 -16.33 -13.56 20.79
C GLY A 10 -15.10 -12.66 20.86
N LYS A 11 -13.94 -13.19 20.50
CA LYS A 11 -12.73 -12.37 20.32
C LYS A 11 -13.00 -11.38 19.18
N VAL A 12 -12.79 -10.08 19.42
CA VAL A 12 -12.89 -9.05 18.40
C VAL A 12 -11.60 -9.04 17.59
N GLY A 13 -11.71 -9.24 16.27
CA GLY A 13 -10.60 -9.08 15.33
C GLY A 13 -10.65 -7.70 14.68
N ILE A 14 -9.52 -6.99 14.70
CA ILE A 14 -9.37 -5.68 14.04
C ILE A 14 -8.45 -5.86 12.83
N LEU A 15 -8.90 -5.38 11.66
CA LEU A 15 -8.12 -5.40 10.42
C LEU A 15 -7.70 -3.97 10.03
N LEU A 16 -6.42 -3.66 10.18
CA LEU A 16 -5.84 -2.39 9.75
C LEU A 16 -5.40 -2.49 8.28
N LEU A 17 -6.09 -1.76 7.40
CA LEU A 17 -5.82 -1.76 5.95
C LEU A 17 -5.18 -0.45 5.50
N GLN A 18 -4.18 -0.55 4.62
CA GLN A 18 -3.47 0.56 3.99
C GLN A 18 -3.12 0.18 2.55
N LEU A 19 -2.87 1.18 1.70
CA LEU A 19 -2.32 0.97 0.35
C LEU A 19 -0.88 0.43 0.38
N GLY A 20 -0.22 0.54 1.53
CA GLY A 20 1.17 0.13 1.72
C GLY A 20 2.19 1.11 1.15
N THR A 21 3.42 0.63 1.07
CA THR A 21 4.62 1.38 0.71
C THR A 21 5.56 0.42 -0.03
N PRO A 22 6.45 0.90 -0.92
CA PRO A 22 7.48 0.02 -1.49
C PRO A 22 8.35 -0.61 -0.40
N ASP A 23 8.82 -1.83 -0.65
CA ASP A 23 9.68 -2.59 0.28
C ASP A 23 11.06 -1.94 0.49
N ALA A 24 11.51 -1.09 -0.44
CA ALA A 24 12.77 -0.37 -0.37
C ALA A 24 12.69 0.95 -1.14
N PRO A 25 13.53 1.95 -0.82
CA PRO A 25 13.59 3.24 -1.52
C PRO A 25 14.41 3.12 -2.82
N THR A 26 14.27 2.01 -3.55
CA THR A 26 14.98 1.73 -4.80
C THR A 26 14.03 1.80 -5.99
N ALA A 27 14.56 2.15 -7.17
CA ALA A 27 13.75 2.28 -8.38
C ALA A 27 13.00 0.98 -8.71
N TRP A 28 13.61 -0.19 -8.48
CA TRP A 28 12.99 -1.48 -8.76
C TRP A 28 11.82 -1.79 -7.79
N ALA A 29 12.01 -1.57 -6.48
CA ALA A 29 10.96 -1.78 -5.49
C ALA A 29 9.77 -0.83 -5.74
N VAL A 30 10.06 0.44 -6.05
CA VAL A 30 9.04 1.43 -6.42
C VAL A 30 8.34 1.04 -7.73
N ARG A 31 9.06 0.52 -8.72
CA ARG A 31 8.45 0.06 -9.98
C ARG A 31 7.46 -1.07 -9.73
N ARG A 32 7.81 -2.06 -8.90
CA ARG A 32 6.91 -3.17 -8.54
C ARG A 32 5.66 -2.65 -7.82
N TYR A 33 5.85 -1.79 -6.81
CA TYR A 33 4.73 -1.17 -6.09
C TYR A 33 3.79 -0.38 -7.01
N LEU A 34 4.33 0.52 -7.84
CA LEU A 34 3.53 1.30 -8.79
C LEU A 34 2.82 0.41 -9.81
N GLY A 35 3.48 -0.67 -10.26
CA GLY A 35 2.89 -1.63 -11.19
C GLY A 35 1.67 -2.32 -10.58
N GLN A 36 1.74 -2.75 -9.32
CA GLN A 36 0.60 -3.36 -8.62
C GLN A 36 -0.51 -2.34 -8.39
N PHE A 37 -0.18 -1.17 -7.83
CA PHE A 37 -1.15 -0.14 -7.48
C PHE A 37 -1.89 0.43 -8.70
N LEU A 38 -1.16 0.76 -9.78
CA LEU A 38 -1.73 1.39 -10.97
C LEU A 38 -2.33 0.39 -11.97
N SER A 39 -2.14 -0.92 -11.77
CA SER A 39 -2.83 -1.93 -12.59
C SER A 39 -4.27 -2.18 -12.11
N ASP A 40 -4.62 -1.74 -10.90
CA ASP A 40 -5.95 -1.95 -10.33
C ASP A 40 -6.98 -1.02 -11.01
N PRO A 41 -8.05 -1.57 -11.63
CA PRO A 41 -9.12 -0.77 -12.24
C PRO A 41 -9.88 0.12 -11.24
N ARG A 42 -9.79 -0.15 -9.93
CA ARG A 42 -10.38 0.71 -8.88
C ARG A 42 -9.55 1.98 -8.64
N VAL A 43 -8.28 1.98 -9.04
CA VAL A 43 -7.37 3.13 -8.91
C VAL A 43 -7.36 3.96 -10.19
N VAL A 44 -7.45 3.30 -11.35
CA VAL A 44 -7.45 3.97 -12.66
C VAL A 44 -8.65 3.53 -13.49
N ASP A 45 -9.57 4.47 -13.73
CA ASP A 45 -10.79 4.27 -14.51
C ASP A 45 -10.58 4.59 -16.00
N TRP A 46 -9.64 3.90 -16.65
CA TRP A 46 -9.38 4.00 -18.09
C TRP A 46 -9.53 2.63 -18.77
N PRO A 47 -9.92 2.58 -20.07
CA PRO A 47 -9.95 1.32 -20.80
C PRO A 47 -8.60 0.59 -20.72
N LYS A 48 -8.61 -0.67 -20.26
CA LYS A 48 -7.39 -1.46 -19.97
C LYS A 48 -6.41 -1.52 -21.13
N TRP A 49 -6.91 -1.55 -22.36
CA TRP A 49 -6.08 -1.64 -23.58
C TRP A 49 -5.34 -0.33 -23.89
N ILE A 50 -5.85 0.82 -23.45
CA ILE A 50 -5.14 2.11 -23.51
C ILE A 50 -4.19 2.23 -22.33
N TRP A 51 -4.67 1.88 -21.14
CA TRP A 51 -3.92 2.11 -19.91
C TRP A 51 -2.68 1.22 -19.78
N ARG A 52 -2.76 -0.06 -20.17
CA ARG A 52 -1.63 -1.00 -20.03
C ARG A 52 -0.38 -0.54 -20.82
N PRO A 53 -0.48 -0.06 -22.07
CA PRO A 53 0.63 0.58 -22.77
C PRO A 53 1.17 1.81 -22.03
N VAL A 54 0.31 2.73 -21.60
CA VAL A 54 0.73 3.95 -20.87
C VAL A 54 1.47 3.60 -19.57
N LEU A 55 0.93 2.65 -18.81
CA LEU A 55 1.53 2.16 -17.58
C LEU A 55 2.93 1.58 -17.84
N ASN A 56 3.04 0.62 -18.75
CA ASN A 56 4.29 -0.13 -18.95
C ASN A 56 5.35 0.65 -19.73
N ALA A 57 4.96 1.45 -20.72
CA ALA A 57 5.89 2.16 -21.59
C ALA A 57 6.33 3.51 -21.00
N ILE A 58 5.41 4.25 -20.36
CA ILE A 58 5.68 5.60 -19.88
C ILE A 58 5.88 5.60 -18.36
N ILE A 59 4.88 5.17 -17.60
CA ILE A 59 4.87 5.36 -16.15
C ILE A 59 5.97 4.53 -15.49
N LEU A 60 5.99 3.21 -15.73
CA LEU A 60 6.95 2.33 -15.08
C LEU A 60 8.38 2.56 -15.59
N THR A 61 8.56 3.17 -16.76
CA THR A 61 9.89 3.47 -17.32
C THR A 61 10.49 4.71 -16.67
N PHE A 62 9.74 5.82 -16.58
CA PHE A 62 10.32 7.11 -16.17
C PHE A 62 10.06 7.48 -14.70
N ARG A 63 8.93 7.04 -14.13
CA ARG A 63 8.50 7.49 -12.80
C ARG A 63 9.26 6.85 -11.62
N PRO A 64 9.65 5.56 -11.65
CA PRO A 64 10.19 4.91 -10.45
C PRO A 64 11.46 5.55 -9.91
N ALA A 65 12.38 5.99 -10.78
CA ALA A 65 13.62 6.63 -10.34
C ALA A 65 13.35 7.93 -9.57
N LYS A 66 12.46 8.79 -10.11
CA LYS A 66 12.06 10.05 -9.47
C LYS A 66 11.33 9.80 -8.15
N SER A 67 10.44 8.81 -8.10
CA SER A 67 9.72 8.45 -6.88
C SER A 67 10.65 7.83 -5.83
N ALA A 68 11.59 6.96 -6.22
CA ALA A 68 12.56 6.36 -5.32
C ALA A 68 13.44 7.40 -4.64
N ALA A 69 13.89 8.44 -5.37
CA ALA A 69 14.60 9.56 -4.77
C ALA A 69 13.78 10.24 -3.65
N LYS A 70 12.48 10.43 -3.85
CA LYS A 70 11.59 10.98 -2.81
C LYS A 70 11.41 10.05 -1.62
N TYR A 71 11.23 8.75 -1.86
CA TYR A 71 11.17 7.77 -0.78
C TYR A 71 12.47 7.79 0.04
N LYS A 72 13.62 7.86 -0.62
CA LYS A 72 14.93 7.89 0.03
C LYS A 72 15.10 9.08 0.97
N LEU A 73 14.50 10.24 0.68
CA LEU A 73 14.59 11.43 1.54
C LEU A 73 13.93 11.24 2.91
N ILE A 74 12.93 10.37 3.00
CA ILE A 74 12.16 10.12 4.23
C ILE A 74 12.32 8.67 4.71
N TRP A 75 13.28 7.93 4.16
CA TRP A 75 13.49 6.54 4.49
C TRP A 75 14.39 6.44 5.71
N ASP A 76 13.93 5.70 6.72
CA ASP A 76 14.76 5.36 7.86
C ASP A 76 15.38 3.97 7.65
N GLU A 77 16.68 3.82 7.89
CA GLU A 77 17.39 2.57 7.62
C GLU A 77 16.96 1.42 8.55
N THR A 78 16.44 1.76 9.74
CA THR A 78 16.05 0.77 10.76
C THR A 78 14.56 0.43 10.68
N THR A 79 13.71 1.44 10.55
CA THR A 79 12.25 1.32 10.61
C THR A 79 11.60 1.30 9.23
N GLY A 80 12.34 1.71 8.18
CA GLY A 80 11.89 1.72 6.79
C GLY A 80 11.01 2.92 6.48
N SER A 81 9.89 2.66 5.81
CA SER A 81 8.90 3.68 5.49
C SER A 81 8.16 4.16 6.75
N PRO A 82 7.98 5.49 6.95
CA PRO A 82 7.21 6.03 8.07
C PRO A 82 5.82 5.42 8.20
N LEU A 83 5.14 5.14 7.06
CA LEU A 83 3.83 4.50 7.06
C LEU A 83 3.87 3.10 7.69
N MET A 84 4.88 2.30 7.33
CA MET A 84 5.03 0.94 7.86
C MET A 84 5.37 0.97 9.35
N MET A 85 6.26 1.88 9.77
CA MET A 85 6.61 2.08 11.17
C MET A 85 5.38 2.41 12.01
N HIS A 86 4.59 3.41 11.59
CA HIS A 86 3.39 3.79 12.31
C HIS A 86 2.31 2.70 12.29
N SER A 87 2.15 1.98 11.17
CA SER A 87 1.18 0.88 11.07
C SER A 87 1.49 -0.25 12.04
N LYS A 88 2.77 -0.63 12.18
CA LYS A 88 3.20 -1.65 13.17
C LYS A 88 2.91 -1.18 14.60
N ARG A 89 3.25 0.08 14.90
CA ARG A 89 2.97 0.67 16.21
C ARG A 89 1.48 0.72 16.54
N GLN A 90 0.61 0.98 15.55
CA GLN A 90 -0.84 0.93 15.75
C GLN A 90 -1.31 -0.48 16.10
N VAL A 91 -0.77 -1.50 15.43
CA VAL A 91 -1.09 -2.91 15.73
C VAL A 91 -0.64 -3.31 17.13
N GLU A 92 0.48 -2.79 17.63
CA GLU A 92 0.96 -3.07 19.00
C GLU A 92 0.11 -2.39 20.09
N LEU A 93 -0.60 -1.31 19.75
CA LEU A 93 -1.38 -0.52 20.69
C LEU A 93 -2.88 -0.88 20.71
N LEU A 94 -3.35 -1.67 19.74
CA LEU A 94 -4.74 -2.12 19.60
C LEU A 94 -4.91 -3.55 20.11
#